data_AF-A0A3D5G3A4-F1
#
_entry.id   AF-A0A3D5G3A4-F1
#
_cell.length_a   1.000
_cell.length_b   1.000
_cell.length_c   1.000
_cell.angle_alpha   90.00
_cell.angle_beta   90.00
_cell.angle_gamma   90.00
#
_symmetry.space_group_name_H-M   'P 1'
#
loop_
_entity.id
_entity.type
_entity.pdbx_description
1 polymer ?
#
loop_
_entity_poly.entity_id
_entity_poly.type
_entity_poly.pdbx_seq_one_letter_code
_entity_poly.pdbx_strand_id
1 'polypeptide(L)'
;MAAKDCLSEQILDQSKSSHKWTKEISLATLSNHPYDLLQSPPPLQVERQYTKPRDSKPIPTGRVNSGEIIGRVYYVRGVPPTFIEDYNDWIKEPFKVTGSRTLYTSTVALFFLGGLIAWIILEWILSAKRNEQHLAQQQRKQLQREAEYEQRLAQQQREQLQREIQQIKLQLEEKNQQTIELIDQRERVLAELESARQEQEQNKRKLENQIASYESERAFKEQQQQETAQTLEDELQLLRQDLQETSQRESEAKQRSEALNQKIAALKCDRDLIQQQSRQLEQQLETIPNINNELNAALDINNELTAALEGARTELDRTKEQSRDWENCYVEEIDRLEKEKVQLNTELCSYKKGKTLFLEERNKQLESALSTAQENTQTLENTIEALNVLLENQSQNSHSYIPWSQLPRISGREAIGSLERLGFRIDRQNGSHVFLERVRAVDQIDRCSVPRHDELALGTLAAGILRPANVTLEEFKDNL
;
A
#
# COMPACT_ATOMS: atom_id res chain seq x y z
N MET A 1 -25.16 -129.69 16.58
CA MET A 1 -24.22 -130.80 16.31
C MET A 1 -23.78 -130.70 14.86
N ALA A 2 -22.49 -130.50 14.60
CA ALA A 2 -21.94 -130.59 13.25
C ALA A 2 -21.38 -132.00 13.09
N ALA A 3 -21.92 -132.76 12.14
CA ALA A 3 -21.38 -134.07 11.80
C ALA A 3 -20.04 -133.90 11.07
N LYS A 4 -19.02 -134.66 11.49
CA LYS A 4 -17.70 -134.71 10.85
C LYS A 4 -17.76 -135.65 9.64
N ASP A 5 -18.50 -135.27 8.60
CA ASP A 5 -18.82 -136.18 7.49
C ASP A 5 -17.84 -136.09 6.29
N CYS A 6 -16.81 -135.25 6.35
CA CYS A 6 -15.76 -135.18 5.32
C CYS A 6 -14.37 -135.08 5.97
N LEU A 7 -13.52 -136.10 5.78
CA LEU A 7 -12.15 -136.15 6.31
C LEU A 7 -11.07 -135.60 5.35
N SER A 8 -11.46 -135.10 4.17
CA SER A 8 -10.54 -134.58 3.15
C SER A 8 -11.18 -133.49 2.27
N GLU A 9 -11.63 -132.39 2.89
CA GLU A 9 -12.06 -131.20 2.13
C GLU A 9 -10.85 -130.51 1.48
N GLN A 10 -10.90 -130.30 0.15
CA GLN A 10 -9.92 -129.55 -0.62
C GLN A 10 -10.62 -128.50 -1.50
N ILE A 11 -10.03 -127.31 -1.63
CA ILE A 11 -10.52 -126.29 -2.57
C ILE A 11 -10.18 -126.74 -3.99
N LEU A 12 -11.21 -127.01 -4.79
CA LEU A 12 -11.06 -127.47 -6.19
C LEU A 12 -10.92 -126.33 -7.19
N ASP A 13 -11.61 -125.21 -6.96
CA ASP A 13 -11.56 -124.01 -7.81
C ASP A 13 -11.82 -122.74 -6.98
N GLN A 14 -11.33 -121.59 -7.47
CA GLN A 14 -11.51 -120.28 -6.86
C GLN A 14 -11.60 -119.18 -7.93
N SER A 15 -12.61 -118.32 -7.81
CA SER A 15 -12.78 -117.19 -8.73
C SER A 15 -11.62 -116.19 -8.63
N LYS A 16 -11.10 -115.79 -9.81
CA LYS A 16 -10.03 -114.78 -9.91
C LYS A 16 -10.58 -113.40 -9.53
N SER A 17 -9.93 -112.75 -8.57
CA SER A 17 -10.29 -111.42 -8.06
C SER A 17 -9.05 -110.56 -7.87
N SER A 18 -9.17 -109.26 -8.15
CA SER A 18 -8.11 -108.26 -7.95
C SER A 18 -8.05 -107.70 -6.53
N HIS A 19 -9.03 -108.01 -5.68
CA HIS A 19 -9.10 -107.48 -4.32
C HIS A 19 -8.08 -108.16 -3.38
N LYS A 20 -7.47 -107.40 -2.48
CA LYS A 20 -6.43 -107.93 -1.56
C LYS A 20 -6.94 -109.08 -0.68
N TRP A 21 -8.19 -109.00 -0.20
CA TRP A 21 -8.79 -109.99 0.69
C TRP A 21 -8.96 -111.39 0.09
N THR A 22 -8.96 -111.57 -1.24
CA THR A 22 -9.05 -112.92 -1.83
C THR A 22 -7.76 -113.73 -1.73
N LYS A 23 -6.65 -113.12 -1.27
CA LYS A 23 -5.38 -113.82 -1.01
C LYS A 23 -5.30 -114.51 0.36
N GLU A 24 -6.26 -114.26 1.25
CA GLU A 24 -6.27 -114.75 2.64
C GLU A 24 -7.32 -115.87 2.87
N ILE A 25 -7.86 -116.43 1.79
CA ILE A 25 -8.90 -117.46 1.85
C ILE A 25 -8.25 -118.82 2.16
N SER A 26 -8.59 -119.38 3.32
CA SER A 26 -8.20 -120.72 3.76
C SER A 26 -9.44 -121.55 4.11
N LEU A 27 -9.32 -122.88 4.17
CA LEU A 27 -10.41 -123.78 4.60
C LEU A 27 -10.99 -123.39 5.98
N ALA A 28 -10.15 -122.94 6.91
CA ALA A 28 -10.59 -122.44 8.21
C ALA A 28 -11.44 -121.15 8.08
N THR A 29 -11.01 -120.21 7.24
CA THR A 29 -11.74 -118.96 6.97
C THR A 29 -13.10 -119.22 6.31
N LEU A 30 -13.14 -120.16 5.35
CA LEU A 30 -14.35 -120.53 4.59
C LEU A 30 -15.50 -121.00 5.48
N SER A 31 -15.22 -121.66 6.61
CA SER A 31 -16.24 -122.13 7.56
C SER A 31 -17.19 -121.03 8.07
N ASN A 32 -16.73 -119.76 8.07
CA ASN A 32 -17.51 -118.60 8.51
C ASN A 32 -18.34 -117.95 7.39
N HIS A 33 -18.19 -118.39 6.13
CA HIS A 33 -18.88 -117.84 4.98
C HIS A 33 -20.12 -118.67 4.60
N PRO A 34 -21.18 -118.01 4.09
CA PRO A 34 -22.35 -118.73 3.59
C PRO A 34 -21.97 -119.58 2.38
N TYR A 35 -22.44 -120.82 2.37
CA TYR A 35 -22.27 -121.77 1.27
C TYR A 35 -23.60 -122.41 0.88
N ASP A 36 -23.66 -122.85 -0.37
CA ASP A 36 -24.71 -123.74 -0.88
C ASP A 36 -24.13 -125.14 -1.11
N LEU A 37 -24.98 -126.16 -0.98
CA LEU A 37 -24.60 -127.56 -1.21
C LEU A 37 -24.73 -127.89 -2.70
N LEU A 38 -23.69 -128.48 -3.28
CA LEU A 38 -23.79 -129.13 -4.58
C LEU A 38 -24.36 -130.53 -4.36
N GLN A 39 -25.44 -130.87 -5.08
CA GLN A 39 -26.13 -132.14 -4.97
C GLN A 39 -26.30 -132.82 -6.33
N SER A 40 -26.43 -134.16 -6.31
CA SER A 40 -26.87 -134.96 -7.45
C SER A 40 -28.19 -135.69 -7.08
N PRO A 41 -29.31 -135.45 -7.81
CA PRO A 41 -29.48 -134.51 -8.92
C PRO A 41 -29.34 -133.04 -8.48
N PRO A 42 -29.11 -132.10 -9.42
CA PRO A 42 -28.92 -130.68 -9.09
C PRO A 42 -30.10 -130.07 -8.31
N PRO A 43 -29.84 -129.20 -7.32
CA PRO A 43 -30.90 -128.56 -6.54
C PRO A 43 -31.76 -127.65 -7.44
N LEU A 44 -33.08 -127.88 -7.43
CA LEU A 44 -34.05 -127.13 -8.24
C LEU A 44 -34.72 -126.00 -7.45
N GLN A 45 -34.59 -125.98 -6.13
CA GLN A 45 -35.22 -124.99 -5.25
C GLN A 45 -34.16 -124.15 -4.52
N VAL A 46 -34.35 -122.84 -4.50
CA VAL A 46 -33.48 -121.93 -3.73
C VAL A 46 -33.79 -122.07 -2.24
N GLU A 47 -32.84 -122.56 -1.45
CA GLU A 47 -32.96 -122.78 0.01
C GLU A 47 -32.68 -121.52 0.85
N ARG A 48 -31.93 -120.57 0.27
CA ARG A 48 -31.36 -119.40 0.96
C ARG A 48 -31.38 -118.17 0.05
N GLN A 49 -31.77 -117.01 0.58
CA GLN A 49 -31.80 -115.75 -0.18
C GLN A 49 -31.31 -114.55 0.65
N TYR A 50 -30.88 -113.48 -0.01
CA TYR A 50 -30.46 -112.23 0.65
C TYR A 50 -31.50 -111.13 0.47
N THR A 51 -31.81 -110.40 1.54
CA THR A 51 -32.79 -109.29 1.53
C THR A 51 -32.27 -108.05 0.78
N LYS A 52 -30.98 -107.76 0.87
CA LYS A 52 -30.30 -106.67 0.14
C LYS A 52 -28.98 -107.19 -0.44
N PRO A 53 -28.48 -106.60 -1.55
CA PRO A 53 -27.21 -107.00 -2.17
C PRO A 53 -25.97 -106.92 -1.25
N ARG A 54 -26.04 -106.13 -0.17
CA ARG A 54 -24.95 -105.92 0.80
C ARG A 54 -25.10 -106.72 2.11
N ASP A 55 -26.17 -107.49 2.27
CA ASP A 55 -26.34 -108.28 3.50
C ASP A 55 -25.32 -109.44 3.53
N SER A 56 -24.73 -109.69 4.70
CA SER A 56 -23.63 -110.64 4.87
C SER A 56 -24.08 -112.09 5.13
N LYS A 57 -25.33 -112.28 5.56
CA LYS A 57 -25.91 -113.60 5.86
C LYS A 57 -27.23 -113.77 5.09
N PRO A 58 -27.46 -114.93 4.44
CA PRO A 58 -28.74 -115.21 3.81
C PRO A 58 -29.77 -115.68 4.84
N ILE A 59 -31.04 -115.56 4.48
CA ILE A 59 -32.22 -115.99 5.23
C ILE A 59 -32.77 -117.27 4.57
N PRO A 60 -33.16 -118.31 5.33
CA PRO A 60 -33.74 -119.52 4.77
C PRO A 60 -35.10 -119.25 4.11
N THR A 61 -35.38 -119.93 2.99
CA THR A 61 -36.65 -119.84 2.26
C THR A 61 -37.69 -120.88 2.71
N GLY A 62 -37.29 -121.81 3.59
CA GLY A 62 -38.11 -122.95 4.01
C GLY A 62 -38.19 -124.10 3.00
N ARG A 63 -37.48 -124.01 1.87
CA ARG A 63 -37.39 -125.06 0.84
C ARG A 63 -36.16 -125.95 1.09
N VAL A 64 -36.25 -127.21 0.69
CA VAL A 64 -35.21 -128.25 0.88
C VAL A 64 -35.09 -129.07 -0.40
N ASN A 65 -33.86 -129.30 -0.88
CA ASN A 65 -33.58 -130.22 -1.98
C ASN A 65 -33.12 -131.59 -1.45
N SER A 66 -33.29 -132.63 -2.27
CA SER A 66 -32.89 -134.00 -1.96
C SER A 66 -31.93 -134.52 -3.03
N GLY A 67 -30.71 -134.89 -2.63
CA GLY A 67 -29.70 -135.49 -3.49
C GLY A 67 -28.44 -135.84 -2.70
N GLU A 68 -27.56 -136.62 -3.31
CA GLU A 68 -26.23 -136.92 -2.74
C GLU A 68 -25.37 -135.65 -2.77
N ILE A 69 -24.74 -135.31 -1.64
CA ILE A 69 -23.89 -134.11 -1.52
C ILE A 69 -22.54 -134.38 -2.19
N ILE A 70 -22.27 -133.68 -3.30
CA ILE A 70 -21.04 -133.79 -4.09
C ILE A 70 -20.05 -132.64 -3.84
N GLY A 71 -20.43 -131.62 -3.06
CA GLY A 71 -19.53 -130.51 -2.71
C GLY A 71 -20.22 -129.30 -2.08
N ARG A 72 -19.47 -128.19 -1.94
CA ARG A 72 -19.95 -126.92 -1.38
C ARG A 72 -19.42 -125.74 -2.19
N VAL A 73 -20.27 -124.73 -2.44
CA VAL A 73 -19.86 -123.46 -3.07
C VAL A 73 -19.97 -122.35 -2.04
N TYR A 74 -18.85 -121.71 -1.71
CA TYR A 74 -18.77 -120.63 -0.72
C TYR A 74 -18.84 -119.24 -1.37
N TYR A 75 -19.64 -118.34 -0.80
CA TYR A 75 -19.75 -116.96 -1.24
C TYR A 75 -19.03 -116.00 -0.29
N VAL A 76 -17.80 -115.63 -0.64
CA VAL A 76 -17.04 -114.63 0.12
C VAL A 76 -17.39 -113.24 -0.39
N ARG A 77 -18.03 -112.42 0.45
CA ARG A 77 -18.38 -111.01 0.15
C ARG A 77 -17.44 -110.07 0.89
N GLY A 78 -16.69 -109.25 0.16
CA GLY A 78 -15.88 -108.19 0.75
C GLY A 78 -16.73 -107.06 1.32
N VAL A 79 -16.34 -106.52 2.47
CA VAL A 79 -16.92 -105.30 3.03
C VAL A 79 -16.40 -104.10 2.21
N PRO A 80 -17.26 -103.21 1.68
CA PRO A 80 -16.79 -102.00 1.01
C PRO A 80 -16.12 -101.05 2.03
N PRO A 81 -15.10 -100.27 1.63
CA PRO A 81 -14.47 -99.30 2.52
C PRO A 81 -15.49 -98.25 3.00
N THR A 82 -15.27 -97.73 4.20
CA THR A 82 -16.02 -96.58 4.70
C THR A 82 -15.68 -95.31 3.92
N PHE A 83 -16.53 -94.29 4.01
CA PHE A 83 -16.27 -92.99 3.38
C PHE A 83 -14.91 -92.40 3.77
N ILE A 84 -14.54 -92.47 5.06
CA ILE A 84 -13.28 -91.90 5.57
C ILE A 84 -12.08 -92.67 5.00
N GLU A 85 -12.17 -93.99 4.86
CA GLU A 85 -11.12 -94.81 4.25
C GLU A 85 -10.97 -94.53 2.75
N ASP A 86 -12.06 -94.51 1.98
CA ASP A 86 -12.00 -94.20 0.54
C ASP A 86 -11.54 -92.76 0.27
N TYR A 87 -11.93 -91.80 1.12
CA TYR A 87 -11.50 -90.41 1.03
C TYR A 87 -10.01 -90.24 1.38
N ASN A 88 -9.52 -90.90 2.43
CA ASN A 88 -8.10 -90.88 2.79
C ASN A 88 -7.21 -91.60 1.75
N ASP A 89 -7.70 -92.67 1.14
CA ASP A 89 -7.00 -93.34 0.04
C ASP A 89 -7.08 -92.53 -1.27
N TRP A 90 -8.14 -91.75 -1.48
CA TRP A 90 -8.18 -90.75 -2.54
C TRP A 90 -7.16 -89.64 -2.32
N ILE A 91 -6.98 -89.10 -1.10
CA ILE A 91 -5.96 -88.07 -0.82
C ILE A 91 -4.54 -88.54 -1.18
N LYS A 92 -4.23 -89.83 -1.01
CA LYS A 92 -2.92 -90.42 -1.38
C LYS A 92 -2.73 -90.54 -2.89
N GLU A 93 -3.80 -90.75 -3.64
CA GLU A 93 -3.79 -90.95 -5.09
C GLU A 93 -4.87 -90.10 -5.80
N PRO A 94 -4.80 -88.75 -5.69
CA PRO A 94 -5.93 -87.87 -5.99
C PRO A 94 -6.31 -87.85 -7.48
N PHE A 95 -5.39 -88.26 -8.35
CA PHE A 95 -5.57 -88.33 -9.80
C PHE A 95 -6.24 -89.62 -10.29
N LYS A 96 -6.54 -90.60 -9.41
CA LYS A 96 -7.30 -91.81 -9.78
C LYS A 96 -8.80 -91.53 -9.73
N VAL A 97 -9.29 -90.95 -10.83
CA VAL A 97 -10.68 -90.52 -11.05
C VAL A 97 -11.56 -91.72 -11.42
N THR A 98 -12.03 -92.46 -10.41
CA THR A 98 -12.96 -93.60 -10.60
C THR A 98 -14.08 -93.60 -9.57
N GLY A 99 -15.31 -93.91 -10.00
CA GLY A 99 -16.48 -94.05 -9.11
C GLY A 99 -16.72 -92.82 -8.23
N SER A 100 -16.82 -93.03 -6.91
CA SER A 100 -16.98 -91.99 -5.87
C SER A 100 -15.93 -90.87 -5.95
N ARG A 101 -14.69 -91.20 -6.33
CA ARG A 101 -13.54 -90.29 -6.27
C ARG A 101 -13.62 -89.14 -7.26
N THR A 102 -14.41 -89.30 -8.32
CA THR A 102 -14.74 -88.23 -9.29
C THR A 102 -15.35 -87.01 -8.58
N LEU A 103 -16.31 -87.25 -7.69
CA LEU A 103 -17.00 -86.21 -6.92
C LEU A 103 -16.06 -85.52 -5.93
N TYR A 104 -15.14 -86.26 -5.31
CA TYR A 104 -14.13 -85.68 -4.42
C TYR A 104 -13.20 -84.74 -5.19
N THR A 105 -12.68 -85.18 -6.36
CA THR A 105 -11.85 -84.31 -7.21
C THR A 105 -12.58 -83.06 -7.67
N SER A 106 -13.83 -83.17 -8.15
CA SER A 106 -14.57 -82.01 -8.69
C SER A 106 -14.94 -81.01 -7.61
N THR A 107 -15.37 -81.47 -6.42
CA THR A 107 -15.75 -80.58 -5.32
C THR A 107 -14.54 -79.85 -4.75
N VAL A 108 -13.44 -80.57 -4.50
CA VAL A 108 -12.20 -79.96 -3.98
C VAL A 108 -11.60 -79.00 -5.00
N ALA A 109 -11.58 -79.34 -6.30
CA ALA A 109 -11.14 -78.43 -7.35
C ALA A 109 -12.00 -77.15 -7.44
N LEU A 110 -13.32 -77.27 -7.31
CA LEU A 110 -14.24 -76.12 -7.29
C LEU A 110 -13.95 -75.18 -6.11
N PHE A 111 -13.76 -75.70 -4.90
CA PHE A 111 -13.44 -74.88 -3.72
C PHE A 111 -12.06 -74.23 -3.82
N PHE A 112 -11.03 -74.94 -4.30
CA PHE A 112 -9.71 -74.35 -4.54
C PHE A 112 -9.76 -73.25 -5.61
N LEU A 113 -10.44 -73.49 -6.74
CA LEU A 113 -10.56 -72.49 -7.80
C LEU A 113 -11.34 -71.26 -7.33
N GLY A 114 -12.45 -71.45 -6.62
CA GLY A 114 -13.23 -70.35 -6.03
C GLY A 114 -12.43 -69.53 -5.02
N GLY A 115 -11.68 -70.20 -4.13
CA GLY A 115 -10.79 -69.54 -3.17
C GLY A 115 -9.65 -68.77 -3.83
N LEU A 116 -9.04 -69.32 -4.88
CA LEU A 116 -7.98 -68.67 -5.65
C LEU A 116 -8.51 -67.44 -6.40
N ILE A 117 -9.68 -67.54 -7.03
CA ILE A 117 -10.36 -66.39 -7.67
C ILE A 117 -10.68 -65.30 -6.63
N ALA A 118 -11.24 -65.66 -5.48
CA ALA A 118 -11.54 -64.70 -4.41
C ALA A 118 -10.27 -64.00 -3.88
N TRP A 119 -9.16 -64.73 -3.75
CA TRP A 119 -7.86 -64.17 -3.36
C TRP A 119 -7.28 -63.23 -4.42
N ILE A 120 -7.36 -63.58 -5.71
CA ILE A 120 -6.95 -62.70 -6.82
C ILE A 120 -7.79 -61.41 -6.83
N ILE A 121 -9.10 -61.50 -6.65
CA ILE A 121 -9.98 -60.32 -6.60
C ILE A 121 -9.61 -59.42 -5.41
N LEU A 122 -9.36 -60.02 -4.24
CA LEU A 122 -8.95 -59.28 -3.04
C LEU A 122 -7.61 -58.54 -3.26
N GLU A 123 -6.58 -59.23 -3.78
CA GLU A 123 -5.30 -58.57 -4.05
C GLU A 123 -5.36 -57.59 -5.22
N TRP A 124 -6.24 -57.77 -6.20
CA TRP A 124 -6.48 -56.76 -7.24
C TRP A 124 -7.07 -55.47 -6.65
N ILE A 125 -8.09 -55.58 -5.77
CA ILE A 125 -8.69 -54.42 -5.08
C ILE A 125 -7.65 -53.74 -4.17
N LEU A 126 -6.89 -54.52 -3.40
CA LEU A 126 -5.86 -53.97 -2.49
C LEU A 126 -4.67 -53.39 -3.26
N SER A 127 -4.30 -53.95 -4.41
CA SER A 127 -3.25 -53.40 -5.29
C SER A 127 -3.70 -52.10 -5.96
N ALA A 128 -4.94 -52.04 -6.47
CA ALA A 128 -5.51 -50.82 -7.04
C ALA A 128 -5.50 -49.66 -6.03
N LYS A 129 -5.92 -49.93 -4.78
CA LYS A 129 -5.88 -48.93 -3.69
C LYS A 129 -4.46 -48.51 -3.30
N ARG A 130 -3.48 -49.42 -3.29
CA ARG A 130 -2.06 -49.10 -3.08
C ARG A 130 -1.54 -48.19 -4.20
N ASN A 131 -1.87 -48.47 -5.45
CA ASN A 131 -1.45 -47.66 -6.60
C ASN A 131 -2.06 -46.24 -6.58
N GLU A 132 -3.34 -46.12 -6.25
CA GLU A 132 -4.01 -44.81 -6.07
C GLU A 132 -3.33 -43.98 -4.99
N GLN A 133 -3.00 -44.59 -3.83
CA GLN A 133 -2.26 -43.92 -2.76
C GLN A 133 -0.84 -43.51 -3.18
N HIS A 134 -0.13 -44.34 -3.94
CA HIS A 134 1.19 -43.97 -4.46
C HIS A 134 1.12 -42.82 -5.46
N LEU A 135 0.13 -42.80 -6.36
CA LEU A 135 -0.08 -41.70 -7.29
C LEU A 135 -0.42 -40.40 -6.56
N ALA A 136 -1.33 -40.44 -5.58
CA ALA A 136 -1.66 -39.30 -4.74
C ALA A 136 -0.46 -38.80 -3.91
N GLN A 137 0.42 -39.69 -3.45
CA GLN A 137 1.67 -39.32 -2.78
C GLN A 137 2.68 -38.67 -3.75
N GLN A 138 2.76 -39.14 -5.00
CA GLN A 138 3.62 -38.53 -6.02
C GLN A 138 3.13 -37.12 -6.38
N GLN A 139 1.82 -36.95 -6.62
CA GLN A 139 1.21 -35.64 -6.85
C GLN A 139 1.44 -34.69 -5.68
N ARG A 140 1.23 -35.13 -4.44
CA ARG A 140 1.53 -34.32 -3.23
C ARG A 140 2.99 -33.90 -3.16
N LYS A 141 3.94 -34.78 -3.53
CA LYS A 141 5.37 -34.45 -3.57
C LYS A 141 5.73 -33.50 -4.72
N GLN A 142 5.01 -33.50 -5.84
CA GLN A 142 5.17 -32.53 -6.91
C GLN A 142 4.69 -31.15 -6.45
N LEU A 143 3.45 -31.05 -5.95
CA LEU A 143 2.88 -29.82 -5.39
C LEU A 143 3.74 -29.24 -4.25
N GLN A 144 4.32 -30.08 -3.39
CA GLN A 144 5.26 -29.63 -2.36
C GLN A 144 6.54 -29.03 -2.94
N ARG A 145 7.11 -29.63 -4.00
CA ARG A 145 8.31 -29.10 -4.68
C ARG A 145 8.03 -27.81 -5.43
N GLU A 146 6.86 -27.69 -6.04
CA GLU A 146 6.39 -26.49 -6.72
C GLU A 146 6.20 -25.36 -5.70
N ALA A 147 5.48 -25.61 -4.60
CA ALA A 147 5.34 -24.64 -3.50
C ALA A 147 6.68 -24.26 -2.85
N GLU A 148 7.59 -25.22 -2.63
CA GLU A 148 8.96 -24.92 -2.14
C GLU A 148 9.75 -24.06 -3.14
N TYR A 149 9.60 -24.30 -4.44
CA TYR A 149 10.27 -23.52 -5.48
C TYR A 149 9.73 -22.10 -5.55
N GLU A 150 8.40 -21.93 -5.55
CA GLU A 150 7.74 -20.62 -5.48
C GLU A 150 8.14 -19.85 -4.21
N GLN A 151 8.17 -20.53 -3.05
CA GLN A 151 8.60 -19.92 -1.80
C GLN A 151 10.07 -19.45 -1.85
N ARG A 152 10.97 -20.24 -2.47
CA ARG A 152 12.37 -19.84 -2.67
C ARG A 152 12.50 -18.65 -3.63
N LEU A 153 11.73 -18.63 -4.72
CA LEU A 153 11.71 -17.52 -5.66
C LEU A 153 11.20 -16.22 -5.00
N ALA A 154 10.10 -16.31 -4.24
CA ALA A 154 9.57 -15.20 -3.47
C ALA A 154 10.55 -14.73 -2.37
N GLN A 155 11.29 -15.65 -1.73
CA GLN A 155 12.35 -15.30 -0.79
C GLN A 155 13.50 -14.57 -1.48
N GLN A 156 13.98 -15.06 -2.63
CA GLN A 156 15.04 -14.39 -3.40
C GLN A 156 14.63 -12.97 -3.84
N GLN A 157 13.40 -12.80 -4.30
CA GLN A 157 12.84 -11.48 -4.62
C GLN A 157 12.79 -10.55 -3.41
N ARG A 158 12.37 -11.06 -2.23
CA ARG A 158 12.38 -10.29 -0.97
C ARG A 158 13.78 -9.91 -0.54
N GLU A 159 14.75 -10.82 -0.62
CA GLU A 159 16.15 -10.54 -0.30
C GLU A 159 16.78 -9.52 -1.25
N GLN A 160 16.45 -9.57 -2.55
CA GLN A 160 16.87 -8.55 -3.52
C GLN A 160 16.27 -7.19 -3.17
N LEU A 161 14.95 -7.13 -2.97
CA LEU A 161 14.25 -5.89 -2.61
C LEU A 161 14.78 -5.30 -1.29
N GLN A 162 15.12 -6.13 -0.30
CA GLN A 162 15.76 -5.68 0.94
C GLN A 162 17.15 -5.08 0.71
N ARG A 163 17.96 -5.65 -0.21
CA ARG A 163 19.26 -5.06 -0.59
C ARG A 163 19.10 -3.72 -1.30
N GLU A 164 18.13 -3.60 -2.20
CA GLU A 164 17.81 -2.35 -2.89
C GLU A 164 17.34 -1.27 -1.91
N ILE A 165 16.42 -1.61 -0.99
CA ILE A 165 15.98 -0.72 0.10
C ILE A 165 17.17 -0.30 0.99
N GLN A 166 18.07 -1.23 1.32
CA GLN A 166 19.25 -0.93 2.13
C GLN A 166 20.23 0.01 1.40
N GLN A 167 20.43 -0.18 0.10
CA GLN A 167 21.25 0.72 -0.74
C GLN A 167 20.63 2.12 -0.83
N ILE A 168 19.32 2.22 -1.09
CA ILE A 168 18.60 3.50 -1.13
C ILE A 168 18.69 4.20 0.24
N LYS A 169 18.56 3.46 1.34
CA LYS A 169 18.70 4.02 2.70
C LYS A 169 20.10 4.57 2.95
N LEU A 170 21.16 3.85 2.57
CA LEU A 170 22.55 4.31 2.69
C LEU A 170 22.80 5.57 1.83
N GLN A 171 22.28 5.61 0.60
CA GLN A 171 22.36 6.80 -0.25
C GLN A 171 21.62 8.00 0.35
N LEU A 172 20.46 7.77 0.99
CA LEU A 172 19.71 8.81 1.67
C LEU A 172 20.46 9.32 2.92
N GLU A 173 21.08 8.44 3.70
CA GLU A 173 21.92 8.81 4.85
C GLU A 173 23.14 9.63 4.39
N GLU A 174 23.82 9.24 3.31
CA GLU A 174 24.93 10.00 2.71
C GLU A 174 24.47 11.39 2.22
N LYS A 175 23.32 11.47 1.53
CA LYS A 175 22.75 12.75 1.05
C LYS A 175 22.31 13.67 2.19
N ASN A 176 21.79 13.10 3.28
CA ASN A 176 21.46 13.86 4.48
C ASN A 176 22.72 14.41 5.14
N GLN A 177 23.80 13.61 5.27
CA GLN A 177 25.08 14.08 5.80
C GLN A 177 25.68 15.21 4.94
N GLN A 178 25.70 15.05 3.61
CA GLN A 178 26.13 16.10 2.66
C GLN A 178 25.30 17.38 2.79
N THR A 179 24.00 17.26 3.06
CA THR A 179 23.10 18.41 3.25
C THR A 179 23.38 19.13 4.57
N ILE A 180 23.61 18.39 5.67
CA ILE A 180 23.99 18.96 6.98
C ILE A 180 25.32 19.69 6.86
N GLU A 181 26.34 19.09 6.24
CA GLU A 181 27.65 19.74 6.05
C GLU A 181 27.52 21.04 5.22
N LEU A 182 26.67 21.06 4.19
CA LEU A 182 26.42 22.26 3.40
C LEU A 182 25.67 23.35 4.21
N ILE A 183 24.81 22.97 5.15
CA ILE A 183 24.15 23.91 6.08
C ILE A 183 25.20 24.51 7.02
N ASP A 184 26.00 23.68 7.70
CA ASP A 184 27.10 24.12 8.57
C ASP A 184 28.06 25.09 7.86
N GLN A 185 28.42 24.81 6.60
CA GLN A 185 29.26 25.70 5.79
C GLN A 185 28.59 27.05 5.54
N ARG A 186 27.28 27.06 5.23
CA ARG A 186 26.51 28.30 5.00
C ARG A 186 26.34 29.10 6.28
N GLU A 187 26.11 28.46 7.42
CA GLU A 187 25.99 29.13 8.72
C GLU A 187 27.31 29.83 9.11
N ARG A 188 28.46 29.22 8.86
CA ARG A 188 29.77 29.87 9.05
C ARG A 188 29.94 31.11 8.18
N VAL A 189 29.62 31.01 6.89
CA VAL A 189 29.69 32.15 5.96
C VAL A 189 28.71 33.27 6.34
N LEU A 190 27.52 32.92 6.85
CA LEU A 190 26.57 33.92 7.37
C LEU A 190 27.13 34.61 8.62
N ALA A 191 27.72 33.89 9.57
CA ALA A 191 28.33 34.47 10.76
C ALA A 191 29.52 35.40 10.42
N GLU A 192 30.38 35.00 9.47
CA GLU A 192 31.44 35.85 8.92
C GLU A 192 30.86 37.14 8.31
N LEU A 193 29.84 37.02 7.45
CA LEU A 193 29.19 38.16 6.80
C LEU A 193 28.50 39.10 7.82
N GLU A 194 27.88 38.56 8.87
CA GLU A 194 27.30 39.35 9.96
C GLU A 194 28.37 40.12 10.73
N SER A 195 29.51 39.49 11.06
CA SER A 195 30.63 40.17 11.73
C SER A 195 31.23 41.29 10.87
N ALA A 196 31.42 41.05 9.57
CA ALA A 196 31.90 42.06 8.63
C ALA A 196 30.89 43.23 8.49
N ARG A 197 29.59 42.94 8.50
CA ARG A 197 28.53 43.96 8.49
C ARG A 197 28.53 44.79 9.78
N GLN A 198 28.74 44.16 10.94
CA GLN A 198 28.87 44.88 12.22
C GLN A 198 30.11 45.78 12.22
N GLU A 199 31.25 45.32 11.69
CA GLU A 199 32.46 46.14 11.55
C GLU A 199 32.22 47.34 10.62
N GLN A 200 31.58 47.12 9.46
CA GLN A 200 31.21 48.21 8.55
C GLN A 200 30.30 49.25 9.21
N GLU A 201 29.29 48.83 9.97
CA GLU A 201 28.39 49.72 10.71
C GLU A 201 29.14 50.50 11.82
N GLN A 202 30.06 49.85 12.54
CA GLN A 202 30.92 50.55 13.51
C GLN A 202 31.84 51.57 12.83
N ASN A 203 32.43 51.23 11.68
CA ASN A 203 33.30 52.13 10.93
C ASN A 203 32.50 53.30 10.34
N LYS A 204 31.29 53.06 9.81
CA LYS A 204 30.35 54.11 9.39
C LYS A 204 30.07 55.11 10.52
N ARG A 205 29.73 54.63 11.72
CA ARG A 205 29.50 55.48 12.91
C ARG A 205 30.74 56.29 13.33
N LYS A 206 31.95 55.71 13.22
CA LYS A 206 33.20 56.44 13.47
C LYS A 206 33.37 57.58 12.46
N LEU A 207 33.10 57.34 11.17
CA LEU A 207 33.14 58.39 10.13
C LEU A 207 32.07 59.45 10.36
N GLU A 208 30.83 59.08 10.70
CA GLU A 208 29.74 60.02 11.01
C GLU A 208 30.10 60.93 12.20
N ASN A 209 30.67 60.37 13.27
CA ASN A 209 31.16 61.15 14.41
C ASN A 209 32.33 62.08 14.04
N GLN A 210 33.23 61.63 13.16
CA GLN A 210 34.34 62.46 12.66
C GLN A 210 33.81 63.62 11.80
N ILE A 211 32.88 63.35 10.88
CA ILE A 211 32.22 64.37 10.05
C ILE A 211 31.55 65.42 10.94
N ALA A 212 30.73 65.00 11.92
CA ALA A 212 30.08 65.91 12.87
C ALA A 212 31.09 66.76 13.67
N SER A 213 32.25 66.19 14.04
CA SER A 213 33.31 66.96 14.71
C SER A 213 33.96 68.01 13.80
N TYR A 214 34.20 67.69 12.52
CA TYR A 214 34.73 68.63 11.54
C TYR A 214 33.72 69.69 11.12
N GLU A 215 32.44 69.35 11.03
CA GLU A 215 31.34 70.29 10.78
C GLU A 215 31.21 71.30 11.93
N SER A 216 31.31 70.84 13.18
CA SER A 216 31.34 71.70 14.36
C SER A 216 32.56 72.63 14.39
N GLU A 217 33.77 72.11 14.12
CA GLU A 217 34.99 72.93 14.03
C GLU A 217 34.90 73.95 12.90
N ARG A 218 34.30 73.57 11.76
CA ARG A 218 34.09 74.46 10.63
C ARG A 218 33.07 75.55 10.94
N ALA A 219 31.94 75.22 11.56
CA ALA A 219 30.93 76.19 11.97
C ALA A 219 31.51 77.20 12.97
N PHE A 220 32.33 76.75 13.93
CA PHE A 220 33.05 77.63 14.86
C PHE A 220 34.01 78.58 14.13
N LYS A 221 34.77 78.08 13.15
CA LYS A 221 35.67 78.91 12.32
C LYS A 221 34.91 79.91 11.43
N GLU A 222 33.78 79.50 10.86
CA GLU A 222 32.91 80.37 10.06
C GLU A 222 32.28 81.47 10.93
N GLN A 223 31.81 81.15 12.16
CA GLN A 223 31.36 82.15 13.13
C GLN A 223 32.48 83.13 13.50
N GLN A 224 33.68 82.64 13.81
CA GLN A 224 34.82 83.51 14.16
C GLN A 224 35.23 84.42 12.98
N GLN A 225 35.16 83.92 11.74
CA GLN A 225 35.37 84.73 10.54
C GLN A 225 34.28 85.79 10.36
N GLN A 226 33.02 85.46 10.67
CA GLN A 226 31.91 86.42 10.59
C GLN A 226 32.02 87.51 11.66
N GLU A 227 32.33 87.16 12.91
CA GLU A 227 32.56 88.13 14.00
C GLU A 227 33.74 89.06 13.70
N THR A 228 34.85 88.53 13.17
CA THR A 228 36.01 89.34 12.80
C THR A 228 35.77 90.20 11.56
N ALA A 229 35.05 89.70 10.55
CA ALA A 229 34.63 90.50 9.41
C ALA A 229 33.70 91.65 9.81
N GLN A 230 32.74 91.39 10.72
CA GLN A 230 31.82 92.40 11.20
C GLN A 230 32.53 93.46 12.07
N THR A 231 33.46 93.06 12.93
CA THR A 231 34.32 94.00 13.68
C THR A 231 35.13 94.90 12.74
N LEU A 232 35.69 94.34 11.66
CA LEU A 232 36.41 95.11 10.64
C LEU A 232 35.49 96.05 9.83
N GLU A 233 34.24 95.66 9.60
CA GLU A 233 33.25 96.50 8.93
C GLU A 233 32.82 97.68 9.80
N ASP A 234 32.62 97.46 11.10
CA ASP A 234 32.36 98.51 12.10
C ASP A 234 33.56 99.49 12.22
N GLU A 235 34.81 98.98 12.26
CA GLU A 235 36.03 99.80 12.25
C GLU A 235 36.14 100.63 10.96
N LEU A 236 35.86 100.04 9.79
CA LEU A 236 35.85 100.74 8.50
C LEU A 236 34.74 101.80 8.42
N GLN A 237 33.59 101.56 9.05
CA GLN A 237 32.50 102.53 9.14
C GLN A 237 32.91 103.72 10.03
N LEU A 238 33.53 103.46 11.19
CA LEU A 238 34.06 104.51 12.07
C LEU A 238 35.15 105.34 11.36
N LEU A 239 36.11 104.70 10.70
CA LEU A 239 37.15 105.38 9.90
C LEU A 239 36.56 106.22 8.76
N ARG A 240 35.49 105.78 8.12
CA ARG A 240 34.76 106.57 7.11
C ARG A 240 34.08 107.79 7.73
N GLN A 241 33.48 107.65 8.91
CA GLN A 241 32.88 108.78 9.63
C GLN A 241 33.96 109.81 10.01
N ASP A 242 35.09 109.38 10.60
CA ASP A 242 36.21 110.27 10.94
C ASP A 242 36.79 110.98 9.71
N LEU A 243 36.91 110.28 8.57
CA LEU A 243 37.32 110.89 7.30
C LEU A 243 36.29 111.90 6.78
N GLN A 244 35.00 111.61 6.92
CA GLN A 244 33.94 112.53 6.55
C GLN A 244 33.96 113.78 7.44
N GLU A 245 34.03 113.62 8.77
CA GLU A 245 34.13 114.72 9.73
C GLU A 245 35.38 115.56 9.51
N THR A 246 36.55 114.95 9.27
CA THR A 246 37.78 115.70 9.00
C THR A 246 37.71 116.45 7.67
N SER A 247 37.18 115.84 6.60
CA SER A 247 36.94 116.52 5.32
C SER A 247 35.94 117.67 5.45
N GLN A 248 34.92 117.52 6.30
CA GLN A 248 33.94 118.56 6.57
C GLN A 248 34.57 119.71 7.37
N ARG A 249 35.33 119.41 8.44
CA ARG A 249 36.11 120.40 9.20
C ARG A 249 37.13 121.15 8.32
N GLU A 250 37.76 120.49 7.35
CA GLU A 250 38.58 121.16 6.34
C GLU A 250 37.78 122.10 5.45
N SER A 251 36.59 121.69 5.00
CA SER A 251 35.74 122.53 4.15
C SER A 251 35.19 123.75 4.91
N GLU A 252 34.77 123.56 6.17
CA GLU A 252 34.36 124.62 7.09
C GLU A 252 35.52 125.57 7.42
N ALA A 253 36.74 125.05 7.62
CA ALA A 253 37.93 125.86 7.83
C ALA A 253 38.30 126.69 6.58
N LYS A 254 38.14 126.12 5.37
CA LYS A 254 38.30 126.85 4.10
C LYS A 254 37.26 127.96 3.96
N GLN A 255 35.97 127.65 4.13
CA GLN A 255 34.89 128.64 4.11
C GLN A 255 35.09 129.74 5.17
N ARG A 256 35.53 129.38 6.37
CA ARG A 256 35.84 130.33 7.46
C ARG A 256 37.05 131.21 7.13
N SER A 257 38.06 130.68 6.44
CA SER A 257 39.20 131.43 5.91
C SER A 257 38.77 132.40 4.81
N GLU A 258 37.92 131.98 3.87
CA GLU A 258 37.35 132.84 2.83
C GLU A 258 36.45 133.95 3.41
N ALA A 259 35.58 133.63 4.37
CA ALA A 259 34.77 134.60 5.09
C ALA A 259 35.62 135.58 5.92
N LEU A 260 36.72 135.11 6.54
CA LEU A 260 37.71 135.98 7.19
C LEU A 260 38.42 136.89 6.18
N ASN A 261 38.80 136.39 5.01
CA ASN A 261 39.42 137.20 3.94
C ASN A 261 38.45 138.26 3.41
N GLN A 262 37.17 137.92 3.20
CA GLN A 262 36.11 138.88 2.86
C GLN A 262 35.92 139.92 3.98
N LYS A 263 35.94 139.50 5.25
CA LYS A 263 35.80 140.41 6.40
C LYS A 263 37.04 141.28 6.62
N ILE A 264 38.24 140.79 6.30
CA ILE A 264 39.47 141.60 6.24
C ILE A 264 39.39 142.61 5.10
N ALA A 265 38.85 142.25 3.93
CA ALA A 265 38.62 143.20 2.85
C ALA A 265 37.61 144.29 3.24
N ALA A 266 36.50 143.92 3.89
CA ALA A 266 35.53 144.86 4.44
C ALA A 266 36.15 145.77 5.51
N LEU A 267 36.87 145.21 6.49
CA LEU A 267 37.57 145.99 7.52
C LEU A 267 38.69 146.87 6.95
N LYS A 268 39.26 146.54 5.79
CA LYS A 268 40.20 147.41 5.08
C LYS A 268 39.47 148.62 4.48
N CYS A 269 38.29 148.40 3.90
CA CYS A 269 37.41 149.47 3.42
C CYS A 269 36.90 150.35 4.57
N ASP A 270 36.46 149.75 5.69
CA ASP A 270 36.02 150.47 6.89
C ASP A 270 37.17 151.23 7.56
N ARG A 271 38.37 150.65 7.61
CA ARG A 271 39.57 151.35 8.10
C ARG A 271 39.86 152.57 7.24
N ASP A 272 39.84 152.43 5.92
CA ASP A 272 40.13 153.53 5.00
C ASP A 272 39.05 154.64 5.10
N LEU A 273 37.78 154.27 5.38
CA LEU A 273 36.68 155.17 5.69
C LEU A 273 36.82 155.85 7.08
N ILE A 274 37.21 155.10 8.11
CA ILE A 274 37.46 155.61 9.47
C ILE A 274 38.68 156.53 9.48
N GLN A 275 39.72 156.25 8.68
CA GLN A 275 40.88 157.14 8.54
C GLN A 275 40.51 158.48 7.88
N GLN A 276 39.40 158.52 7.12
CA GLN A 276 38.80 159.73 6.57
C GLN A 276 37.89 160.44 7.59
N GLN A 277 37.16 159.70 8.42
CA GLN A 277 36.21 160.23 9.42
C GLN A 277 36.88 160.69 10.74
N SER A 278 37.94 160.02 11.20
CA SER A 278 38.70 160.40 12.41
C SER A 278 39.47 161.72 12.29
N ARG A 279 39.47 162.39 11.12
CA ARG A 279 39.93 163.78 10.99
C ARG A 279 38.86 164.83 11.29
N GLN A 280 37.59 164.44 11.44
CA GLN A 280 36.47 165.39 11.62
C GLN A 280 35.81 165.34 13.00
N LEU A 281 36.12 164.36 13.86
CA LEU A 281 35.45 164.14 15.15
C LEU A 281 36.43 163.97 16.33
N GLU A 282 37.38 164.90 16.44
CA GLU A 282 38.11 165.18 17.69
C GLU A 282 37.32 166.14 18.61
N GLN A 283 36.00 165.96 18.70
CA GLN A 283 35.12 166.74 19.58
C GLN A 283 34.12 165.85 20.36
N GLN A 284 34.47 165.64 21.64
CA GLN A 284 33.60 165.42 22.81
C GLN A 284 32.99 164.02 23.11
N LEU A 285 33.65 163.32 24.05
CA LEU A 285 33.15 162.63 25.29
C LEU A 285 31.99 161.57 25.31
N GLU A 286 32.26 160.42 25.96
CA GLU A 286 31.55 159.78 27.14
C GLU A 286 29.99 159.70 27.25
N THR A 287 29.28 158.66 27.77
CA THR A 287 29.62 157.33 28.41
C THR A 287 28.41 156.33 28.51
N ILE A 288 28.66 155.03 28.81
CA ILE A 288 28.01 154.03 29.76
C ILE A 288 26.54 154.29 30.27
N PRO A 289 25.59 153.31 30.49
CA PRO A 289 25.65 151.81 30.71
C PRO A 289 24.49 150.90 30.12
N ASN A 290 24.43 149.60 30.52
CA ASN A 290 23.31 148.89 31.25
C ASN A 290 22.38 147.75 30.67
N ILE A 291 22.24 146.67 31.48
CA ILE A 291 21.03 145.92 31.97
C ILE A 291 20.34 144.69 31.25
N ASN A 292 20.03 143.68 32.10
CA ASN A 292 19.07 142.53 32.08
C ASN A 292 19.18 141.41 31.01
N ASN A 293 19.16 140.11 31.40
CA ASN A 293 18.06 139.23 31.87
C ASN A 293 16.95 139.09 30.79
N GLU A 294 16.45 137.90 30.42
CA GLU A 294 15.83 136.88 31.30
C GLU A 294 15.46 135.57 30.52
N LEU A 295 15.08 134.50 31.25
CA LEU A 295 14.00 133.53 30.90
C LEU A 295 14.22 132.27 29.99
N ASN A 296 14.19 131.09 30.65
CA ASN A 296 13.65 129.76 30.25
C ASN A 296 14.11 129.00 28.96
N ALA A 297 14.65 127.77 29.13
CA ALA A 297 13.97 126.48 28.80
C ALA A 297 14.87 125.22 29.02
N ALA A 298 14.21 124.07 29.29
CA ALA A 298 14.65 122.65 29.35
C ALA A 298 16.09 122.27 28.88
N LEU A 299 16.90 121.45 29.58
CA LEU A 299 16.66 120.23 30.38
C LEU A 299 16.20 119.01 29.54
N ASP A 300 17.16 118.17 29.11
CA ASP A 300 16.86 116.80 28.69
C ASP A 300 18.09 115.86 28.83
N ILE A 301 18.19 115.16 29.97
CA ILE A 301 19.20 114.10 30.27
C ILE A 301 18.49 112.92 30.97
N ASN A 302 17.23 112.62 30.63
CA ASN A 302 16.51 111.51 31.29
C ASN A 302 15.51 110.76 30.40
N ASN A 303 15.84 110.61 29.10
CA ASN A 303 15.03 109.84 28.14
C ASN A 303 15.77 108.64 27.51
N GLU A 304 17.09 108.49 27.72
CA GLU A 304 17.87 107.35 27.15
C GLU A 304 17.89 106.10 28.04
N LEU A 305 17.61 106.24 29.35
CA LEU A 305 17.66 105.13 30.31
C LEU A 305 16.39 104.25 30.35
N THR A 306 15.28 104.72 29.79
CA THR A 306 14.01 103.97 29.70
C THR A 306 13.93 103.11 28.43
N ALA A 307 14.43 103.59 27.29
CA ALA A 307 14.37 102.85 26.02
C ALA A 307 15.18 101.54 26.03
N ALA A 308 16.36 101.54 26.66
CA ALA A 308 17.24 100.36 26.71
C ALA A 308 16.66 99.20 27.54
N LEU A 309 15.80 99.48 28.52
CA LEU A 309 15.18 98.46 29.38
C LEU A 309 13.92 97.82 28.76
N GLU A 310 13.25 98.49 27.82
CA GLU A 310 12.11 97.90 27.10
C GLU A 310 12.57 96.99 25.95
N GLY A 311 13.67 97.32 25.25
CA GLY A 311 14.24 96.48 24.19
C GLY A 311 14.73 95.11 24.69
N ALA A 312 15.39 95.05 25.85
CA ALA A 312 15.82 93.78 26.44
C ALA A 312 14.64 92.90 26.90
N ARG A 313 13.47 93.48 27.16
CA ARG A 313 12.27 92.77 27.60
C ARG A 313 11.50 92.18 26.41
N THR A 314 11.40 92.91 25.30
CA THR A 314 10.73 92.43 24.08
C THR A 314 11.48 91.27 23.42
N GLU A 315 12.82 91.27 23.41
CA GLU A 315 13.61 90.15 22.86
C GLU A 315 13.49 88.87 23.72
N LEU A 316 13.38 89.03 25.05
CA LEU A 316 13.17 87.93 25.99
C LEU A 316 11.77 87.32 25.91
N ASP A 317 10.75 88.11 25.58
CA ASP A 317 9.38 87.60 25.41
C ASP A 317 9.19 86.99 24.00
N ARG A 318 9.84 87.54 22.96
CA ARG A 318 9.88 86.97 21.60
C ARG A 318 10.47 85.55 21.55
N THR A 319 11.55 85.32 22.31
CA THR A 319 12.19 83.99 22.41
C THR A 319 11.36 82.97 23.19
N LYS A 320 10.60 83.40 24.22
CA LYS A 320 9.63 82.53 24.92
C LYS A 320 8.42 82.18 24.06
N GLU A 321 7.95 83.12 23.24
CA GLU A 321 6.81 82.91 22.35
C GLU A 321 7.15 81.91 21.24
N GLN A 322 8.33 82.05 20.61
CA GLN A 322 8.87 81.02 19.72
C GLN A 322 8.99 79.65 20.40
N SER A 323 9.51 79.58 21.63
CA SER A 323 9.61 78.29 22.35
C SER A 323 8.26 77.63 22.61
N ARG A 324 7.19 78.41 22.81
CA ARG A 324 5.80 77.89 22.94
C ARG A 324 5.24 77.40 21.62
N ASP A 325 5.52 78.09 20.51
CA ASP A 325 5.06 77.65 19.19
C ASP A 325 5.69 76.31 18.79
N TRP A 326 6.97 76.08 19.14
CA TRP A 326 7.61 74.76 18.95
C TRP A 326 6.99 73.68 19.84
N GLU A 327 6.71 73.96 21.12
CA GLU A 327 6.00 73.00 21.99
C GLU A 327 4.60 72.65 21.48
N ASN A 328 3.82 73.65 21.04
CA ASN A 328 2.51 73.45 20.43
C ASN A 328 2.60 72.60 19.16
N CYS A 329 3.57 72.88 18.28
CA CYS A 329 3.76 72.12 17.04
C CYS A 329 4.11 70.63 17.31
N TYR A 330 4.95 70.34 18.31
CA TYR A 330 5.22 68.97 18.74
C TYR A 330 4.00 68.28 19.36
N VAL A 331 3.21 68.98 20.17
CA VAL A 331 1.99 68.42 20.78
C VAL A 331 0.93 68.13 19.71
N GLU A 332 0.76 69.02 18.73
CA GLU A 332 -0.14 68.80 17.58
C GLU A 332 0.30 67.60 16.73
N GLU A 333 1.61 67.44 16.48
CA GLU A 333 2.11 66.29 15.71
C GLU A 333 1.95 64.96 16.46
N ILE A 334 2.17 64.95 17.78
CA ILE A 334 1.93 63.78 18.63
C ILE A 334 0.44 63.40 18.62
N ASP A 335 -0.48 64.37 18.77
CA ASP A 335 -1.93 64.13 18.70
C ASP A 335 -2.37 63.69 17.28
N ARG A 336 -1.73 64.18 16.21
CA ARG A 336 -1.93 63.72 14.83
C ARG A 336 -1.55 62.24 14.68
N LEU A 337 -0.35 61.87 15.13
CA LEU A 337 0.17 60.50 15.07
C LEU A 337 -0.62 59.54 15.97
N GLU A 338 -1.09 59.99 17.13
CA GLU A 338 -1.91 59.17 18.03
C GLU A 338 -3.31 58.92 17.45
N LYS A 339 -3.91 59.92 16.77
CA LYS A 339 -5.15 59.74 15.99
C LYS A 339 -4.96 58.76 14.83
N GLU A 340 -3.88 58.89 14.06
CA GLU A 340 -3.58 57.98 12.94
C GLU A 340 -3.36 56.54 13.42
N LYS A 341 -2.61 56.35 14.53
CA LYS A 341 -2.45 55.06 15.21
C LYS A 341 -3.78 54.46 15.67
N VAL A 342 -4.70 55.25 16.23
CA VAL A 342 -6.05 54.79 16.62
C VAL A 342 -6.87 54.41 15.40
N GLN A 343 -6.81 55.19 14.32
CA GLN A 343 -7.50 54.89 13.07
C GLN A 343 -6.99 53.59 12.45
N LEU A 344 -5.67 53.45 12.24
CA LEU A 344 -5.04 52.24 11.70
C LEU A 344 -5.36 51.00 12.55
N ASN A 345 -5.35 51.12 13.88
CA ASN A 345 -5.70 50.00 14.76
C ASN A 345 -7.20 49.63 14.65
N THR A 346 -8.08 50.61 14.42
CA THR A 346 -9.52 50.40 14.19
C THR A 346 -9.77 49.71 12.84
N GLU A 347 -9.10 50.16 11.78
CA GLU A 347 -9.12 49.52 10.45
C GLU A 347 -8.55 48.10 10.50
N LEU A 348 -7.44 47.88 11.20
CA LEU A 348 -6.85 46.55 11.39
C LEU A 348 -7.79 45.61 12.18
N CYS A 349 -8.52 46.14 13.17
CA CYS A 349 -9.49 45.38 13.94
C CYS A 349 -10.73 45.02 13.09
N SER A 350 -11.24 45.94 12.27
CA SER A 350 -12.36 45.68 11.36
C SER A 350 -11.97 44.69 10.25
N TYR A 351 -10.77 44.82 9.67
CA TYR A 351 -10.23 43.89 8.68
C TYR A 351 -10.02 42.48 9.27
N LYS A 352 -9.41 42.37 10.47
CA LYS A 352 -9.27 41.08 11.15
C LYS A 352 -10.63 40.42 11.39
N LYS A 353 -11.60 41.17 11.94
CA LYS A 353 -12.95 40.66 12.23
C LYS A 353 -13.72 40.22 10.98
N GLY A 354 -13.62 40.99 9.89
CA GLY A 354 -14.22 40.64 8.60
C GLY A 354 -13.57 39.39 8.00
N LYS A 355 -12.23 39.29 8.05
CA LYS A 355 -11.49 38.13 7.54
C LYS A 355 -11.74 36.87 8.34
N THR A 356 -11.86 36.94 9.68
CA THR A 356 -12.22 35.77 10.50
C THR A 356 -13.63 35.30 10.20
N LEU A 357 -14.62 36.20 10.15
CA LEU A 357 -16.01 35.87 9.78
C LEU A 357 -16.10 35.21 8.39
N PHE A 358 -15.39 35.75 7.40
CA PHE A 358 -15.36 35.17 6.06
C PHE A 358 -14.76 33.76 6.04
N LEU A 359 -13.66 33.53 6.75
CA LEU A 359 -13.02 32.21 6.84
C LEU A 359 -13.88 31.20 7.62
N GLU A 360 -14.56 31.64 8.67
CA GLU A 360 -15.46 30.82 9.50
C GLU A 360 -16.70 30.38 8.69
N GLU A 361 -17.34 31.32 7.98
CA GLU A 361 -18.45 31.02 7.06
C GLU A 361 -18.00 30.07 5.92
N ARG A 362 -16.78 30.28 5.39
CA ARG A 362 -16.22 29.43 4.33
C ARG A 362 -15.89 28.02 4.80
N ASN A 363 -15.35 27.86 6.02
CA ASN A 363 -15.12 26.55 6.62
C ASN A 363 -16.43 25.81 6.84
N LYS A 364 -17.47 26.48 7.37
CA LYS A 364 -18.80 25.90 7.56
C LYS A 364 -19.44 25.42 6.25
N GLN A 365 -19.24 26.15 5.15
CA GLN A 365 -19.65 25.71 3.81
C GLN A 365 -18.88 24.46 3.35
N LEU A 366 -17.57 24.40 3.59
CA LEU A 366 -16.72 23.26 3.23
C LEU A 366 -17.08 22.01 4.06
N GLU A 367 -17.35 22.14 5.35
CA GLU A 367 -17.82 21.06 6.21
C GLU A 367 -19.17 20.50 5.76
N SER A 368 -20.12 21.36 5.39
CA SER A 368 -21.41 20.95 4.81
C SER A 368 -21.25 20.22 3.47
N ALA A 369 -20.36 20.71 2.61
CA ALA A 369 -20.04 20.07 1.33
C ALA A 369 -19.32 18.72 1.50
N LEU A 370 -18.45 18.61 2.51
CA LEU A 370 -17.78 17.35 2.86
C LEU A 370 -18.78 16.31 3.36
N SER A 371 -19.72 16.70 4.23
CA SER A 371 -20.79 15.81 4.73
C SER A 371 -21.67 15.29 3.59
N THR A 372 -22.09 16.16 2.67
CA THR A 372 -22.87 15.72 1.49
C THR A 372 -22.05 14.87 0.53
N ALA A 373 -20.76 15.14 0.36
CA ALA A 373 -19.88 14.26 -0.40
C ALA A 373 -19.74 12.87 0.24
N GLN A 374 -19.65 12.78 1.57
CA GLN A 374 -19.58 11.52 2.33
C GLN A 374 -20.88 10.71 2.25
N GLU A 375 -22.05 11.37 2.30
CA GLU A 375 -23.36 10.72 2.07
C GLU A 375 -23.47 10.20 0.63
N ASN A 376 -22.98 10.96 -0.35
CA ASN A 376 -22.93 10.55 -1.74
C ASN A 376 -21.95 9.37 -1.97
N THR A 377 -20.79 9.33 -1.31
CA THR A 377 -19.90 8.16 -1.40
C THR A 377 -20.51 6.94 -0.72
N GLN A 378 -21.15 7.10 0.44
CA GLN A 378 -21.78 5.96 1.13
C GLN A 378 -22.96 5.38 0.34
N THR A 379 -23.76 6.22 -0.32
CA THR A 379 -24.83 5.76 -1.22
C THR A 379 -24.29 5.10 -2.48
N LEU A 380 -23.17 5.59 -3.04
CA LEU A 380 -22.46 4.90 -4.13
C LEU A 380 -21.90 3.54 -3.70
N GLU A 381 -21.26 3.43 -2.54
CA GLU A 381 -20.80 2.15 -1.98
C GLU A 381 -21.97 1.18 -1.77
N ASN A 382 -23.06 1.62 -1.16
CA ASN A 382 -24.26 0.79 -0.94
C ASN A 382 -24.90 0.33 -2.27
N THR A 383 -24.86 1.16 -3.32
CA THR A 383 -25.37 0.76 -4.65
C THR A 383 -24.41 -0.15 -5.41
N ILE A 384 -23.09 0.03 -5.27
CA ILE A 384 -22.09 -0.92 -5.78
C ILE A 384 -22.28 -2.28 -5.11
N GLU A 385 -22.46 -2.31 -3.79
CA GLU A 385 -22.70 -3.55 -3.05
C GLU A 385 -24.00 -4.23 -3.48
N ALA A 386 -25.09 -3.47 -3.63
CA ALA A 386 -26.36 -3.99 -4.16
C ALA A 386 -26.22 -4.51 -5.61
N LEU A 387 -25.43 -3.85 -6.47
CA LEU A 387 -25.14 -4.30 -7.83
C LEU A 387 -24.26 -5.54 -7.85
N ASN A 388 -23.28 -5.66 -6.94
CA ASN A 388 -22.46 -6.87 -6.78
C ASN A 388 -23.33 -8.06 -6.35
N VAL A 389 -24.21 -7.88 -5.36
CA VAL A 389 -25.18 -8.90 -4.96
C VAL A 389 -26.11 -9.28 -6.11
N LEU A 390 -26.55 -8.32 -6.94
CA LEU A 390 -27.35 -8.62 -8.13
C LEU A 390 -26.54 -9.35 -9.21
N LEU A 391 -25.26 -9.02 -9.41
CA LEU A 391 -24.36 -9.68 -10.35
C LEU A 391 -24.00 -11.11 -9.92
N GLU A 392 -23.78 -11.35 -8.62
CA GLU A 392 -23.61 -12.71 -8.08
C GLU A 392 -24.89 -13.54 -8.26
N ASN A 393 -26.06 -12.96 -7.97
CA ASN A 393 -27.34 -13.62 -8.21
C ASN A 393 -27.65 -13.84 -9.71
N GLN A 394 -27.17 -12.97 -10.61
CA GLN A 394 -27.24 -13.19 -12.06
C GLN A 394 -26.23 -14.25 -12.53
N SER A 395 -25.02 -14.30 -11.95
CA SER A 395 -24.04 -15.35 -12.20
C SER A 395 -24.63 -16.73 -11.88
N GLN A 396 -25.33 -16.84 -10.74
CA GLN A 396 -26.06 -18.06 -10.35
C GLN A 396 -27.34 -18.34 -11.18
N ASN A 397 -27.97 -17.33 -11.80
CA ASN A 397 -29.16 -17.49 -12.66
C ASN A 397 -28.87 -17.54 -14.18
N SER A 398 -27.62 -17.34 -14.60
CA SER A 398 -27.21 -17.33 -16.02
C SER A 398 -27.26 -18.71 -16.70
N HIS A 399 -27.59 -19.77 -15.97
CA HIS A 399 -27.94 -21.09 -16.50
C HIS A 399 -29.41 -21.22 -16.94
N SER A 400 -30.06 -20.09 -17.24
CA SER A 400 -31.45 -19.98 -17.70
C SER A 400 -31.62 -20.44 -19.15
N TYR A 401 -32.14 -21.67 -19.28
CA TYR A 401 -32.88 -22.21 -20.44
C TYR A 401 -32.51 -21.72 -21.85
N ILE A 402 -31.57 -22.41 -22.52
CA ILE A 402 -31.34 -22.28 -23.97
C ILE A 402 -32.57 -22.83 -24.74
N PRO A 403 -33.28 -22.03 -25.55
CA PRO A 403 -34.42 -22.53 -26.32
C PRO A 403 -33.98 -23.52 -27.40
N TRP A 404 -34.53 -24.73 -27.40
CA TRP A 404 -34.09 -25.80 -28.31
C TRP A 404 -34.30 -25.46 -29.80
N SER A 405 -35.21 -24.54 -30.11
CA SER A 405 -35.48 -24.03 -31.46
C SER A 405 -34.37 -23.16 -32.05
N GLN A 406 -33.42 -22.67 -31.24
CA GLN A 406 -32.36 -21.77 -31.67
C GLN A 406 -30.98 -22.46 -31.84
N LEU A 407 -30.86 -23.73 -31.47
CA LEU A 407 -29.63 -24.49 -31.56
C LEU A 407 -29.34 -24.92 -33.01
N PRO A 408 -28.12 -24.71 -33.53
CA PRO A 408 -27.78 -25.16 -34.88
C PRO A 408 -27.65 -26.69 -34.91
N ARG A 409 -28.09 -27.32 -36.00
CA ARG A 409 -27.85 -28.75 -36.27
C ARG A 409 -26.49 -28.89 -36.94
N ILE A 410 -25.56 -29.52 -36.24
CA ILE A 410 -24.14 -29.58 -36.62
C ILE A 410 -23.56 -30.94 -36.29
N SER A 411 -22.51 -31.32 -37.00
CA SER A 411 -21.67 -32.46 -36.65
C SER A 411 -20.82 -32.20 -35.41
N GLY A 412 -20.36 -33.27 -34.78
CA GLY A 412 -19.38 -33.18 -33.70
C GLY A 412 -18.05 -32.56 -34.15
N ARG A 413 -17.73 -32.62 -35.45
CA ARG A 413 -16.51 -32.03 -36.01
C ARG A 413 -16.59 -30.50 -36.12
N GLU A 414 -17.74 -29.97 -36.52
CA GLU A 414 -17.99 -28.52 -36.55
C GLU A 414 -18.03 -27.95 -35.13
N ALA A 415 -18.65 -28.68 -34.18
CA ALA A 415 -18.65 -28.29 -32.77
C ALA A 415 -17.23 -28.21 -32.17
N ILE A 416 -16.35 -29.19 -32.48
CA ILE A 416 -14.93 -29.15 -32.10
C ILE A 416 -14.24 -27.92 -32.70
N GLY A 417 -14.42 -27.66 -34.00
CA GLY A 417 -13.77 -26.53 -34.68
C GLY A 417 -14.18 -25.15 -34.15
N SER A 418 -15.46 -24.96 -33.79
CA SER A 418 -15.93 -23.74 -33.14
C SER A 418 -15.31 -23.56 -31.74
N LEU A 419 -15.24 -24.64 -30.95
CA LEU A 419 -14.60 -24.60 -29.64
C LEU A 419 -13.08 -24.31 -29.73
N GLU A 420 -12.37 -24.89 -30.71
CA GLU A 420 -10.95 -24.60 -30.92
C GLU A 420 -10.70 -23.12 -31.26
N ARG A 421 -11.58 -22.48 -32.05
CA ARG A 421 -11.55 -21.03 -32.31
C ARG A 421 -11.81 -20.20 -31.05
N LEU A 422 -12.68 -20.68 -30.17
CA LEU A 422 -12.96 -20.11 -28.84
C LEU A 422 -11.87 -20.40 -27.78
N GLY A 423 -10.70 -20.89 -28.20
CA GLY A 423 -9.51 -21.09 -27.36
C GLY A 423 -9.46 -22.41 -26.61
N PHE A 424 -10.37 -23.35 -26.90
CA PHE A 424 -10.25 -24.71 -26.37
C PHE A 424 -9.13 -25.49 -27.07
N ARG A 425 -8.54 -26.44 -26.34
CA ARG A 425 -7.55 -27.38 -26.86
C ARG A 425 -8.04 -28.81 -26.61
N ILE A 426 -7.74 -29.72 -27.52
CA ILE A 426 -8.03 -31.15 -27.35
C ILE A 426 -7.07 -31.71 -26.29
N ASP A 427 -7.61 -32.19 -25.17
CA ASP A 427 -6.89 -32.92 -24.11
C ASP A 427 -6.65 -34.37 -24.56
N ARG A 428 -7.75 -35.09 -24.85
CA ARG A 428 -7.72 -36.52 -25.20
C ARG A 428 -8.96 -36.96 -25.98
N GLN A 429 -8.85 -38.07 -26.70
CA GLN A 429 -9.97 -38.72 -27.37
C GLN A 429 -10.11 -40.18 -26.91
N ASN A 430 -11.30 -40.56 -26.44
CA ASN A 430 -11.65 -41.94 -26.09
C ASN A 430 -12.78 -42.44 -27.00
N GLY A 431 -12.43 -43.28 -27.97
CA GLY A 431 -13.38 -43.79 -28.96
C GLY A 431 -13.99 -42.66 -29.78
N SER A 432 -15.33 -42.52 -29.74
CA SER A 432 -16.05 -41.44 -30.41
C SER A 432 -16.07 -40.11 -29.66
N HIS A 433 -15.64 -40.04 -28.40
CA HIS A 433 -15.73 -38.80 -27.60
C HIS A 433 -14.38 -38.07 -27.53
N VAL A 434 -14.39 -36.79 -27.89
CA VAL A 434 -13.24 -35.88 -27.80
C VAL A 434 -13.42 -34.98 -26.58
N PHE A 435 -12.43 -34.92 -25.70
CA PHE A 435 -12.41 -34.03 -24.54
C PHE A 435 -11.61 -32.78 -24.87
N LEU A 436 -12.20 -31.62 -24.58
CA LEU A 436 -11.56 -30.33 -24.78
C LEU A 436 -11.50 -29.56 -23.47
N GLU A 437 -10.43 -28.79 -23.29
CA GLU A 437 -10.27 -27.89 -22.15
C GLU A 437 -9.81 -26.48 -22.56
N ARG A 438 -10.18 -25.48 -21.76
CA ARG A 438 -9.78 -24.08 -21.91
C ARG A 438 -9.41 -23.50 -20.56
N VAL A 439 -8.19 -23.00 -20.42
CA VAL A 439 -7.71 -22.32 -19.21
C VAL A 439 -8.02 -20.82 -19.33
N ARG A 440 -8.83 -20.28 -18.42
CA ARG A 440 -9.14 -18.83 -18.35
C ARG A 440 -8.33 -18.10 -17.28
N ALA A 441 -8.06 -18.75 -16.16
CA ALA A 441 -7.20 -18.28 -15.08
C ALA A 441 -6.53 -19.48 -14.40
N VAL A 442 -5.58 -19.24 -13.49
CA VAL A 442 -4.78 -20.29 -12.82
C VAL A 442 -5.64 -21.40 -12.22
N ASP A 443 -6.78 -21.04 -11.61
CA ASP A 443 -7.73 -21.98 -10.99
C ASP A 443 -9.06 -22.14 -11.77
N GLN A 444 -9.18 -21.65 -13.01
CA GLN A 444 -10.41 -21.73 -13.80
C GLN A 444 -10.17 -22.41 -15.16
N ILE A 445 -10.51 -23.70 -15.22
CA ILE A 445 -10.39 -24.56 -16.41
C ILE A 445 -11.77 -25.06 -16.82
N ASP A 446 -12.25 -24.63 -17.97
CA ASP A 446 -13.48 -25.14 -18.58
C ASP A 446 -13.20 -26.49 -19.25
N ARG A 447 -14.10 -27.46 -19.12
CA ARG A 447 -13.94 -28.80 -19.72
C ARG A 447 -15.25 -29.31 -20.30
N CYS A 448 -15.22 -29.80 -21.54
CA CYS A 448 -16.37 -30.40 -22.21
C CYS A 448 -16.00 -31.68 -22.96
N SER A 449 -17.01 -32.49 -23.31
CA SER A 449 -16.83 -33.73 -24.08
C SER A 449 -17.79 -33.73 -25.27
N VAL A 450 -17.22 -33.83 -26.48
CA VAL A 450 -17.95 -33.75 -27.75
C VAL A 450 -17.96 -35.12 -28.43
N PRO A 451 -19.13 -35.73 -28.65
CA PRO A 451 -19.26 -36.93 -29.48
C PRO A 451 -18.99 -36.60 -30.95
N ARG A 452 -18.04 -37.28 -31.58
CA ARG A 452 -17.66 -37.10 -32.99
C ARG A 452 -18.58 -37.90 -33.92
N HIS A 453 -19.86 -37.54 -33.92
CA HIS A 453 -20.92 -38.08 -34.80
C HIS A 453 -21.27 -37.07 -35.89
N ASP A 454 -21.94 -37.52 -36.95
CA ASP A 454 -22.26 -36.67 -38.12
C ASP A 454 -23.36 -35.62 -37.83
N GLU A 455 -24.25 -35.86 -36.86
CA GLU A 455 -25.19 -34.87 -36.31
C GLU A 455 -25.25 -35.01 -34.78
N LEU A 456 -25.11 -33.90 -34.06
CA LEU A 456 -25.27 -33.85 -32.61
C LEU A 456 -26.74 -33.63 -32.21
N ALA A 457 -27.23 -34.41 -31.25
CA ALA A 457 -28.51 -34.13 -30.62
C ALA A 457 -28.48 -32.75 -29.92
N LEU A 458 -29.55 -31.95 -30.11
CA LEU A 458 -29.65 -30.59 -29.59
C LEU A 458 -29.44 -30.52 -28.06
N GLY A 459 -29.96 -31.50 -27.32
CA GLY A 459 -29.73 -31.63 -25.87
C GLY A 459 -28.28 -31.90 -25.49
N THR A 460 -27.54 -32.66 -26.31
CA THR A 460 -26.09 -32.88 -26.13
C THR A 460 -25.30 -31.60 -26.38
N LEU A 461 -25.65 -30.84 -27.43
CA LEU A 461 -25.02 -29.55 -27.72
C LEU A 461 -25.24 -28.54 -26.57
N ALA A 462 -26.50 -28.32 -26.16
CA ALA A 462 -26.81 -27.34 -25.12
C ALA A 462 -26.34 -27.76 -23.71
N ALA A 463 -26.71 -28.96 -23.25
CA ALA A 463 -26.49 -29.37 -21.86
C ALA A 463 -25.18 -30.14 -21.64
N GLY A 464 -24.66 -30.84 -22.67
CA GLY A 464 -23.44 -31.65 -22.58
C GLY A 464 -22.16 -30.94 -23.04
N ILE A 465 -22.28 -29.93 -23.92
CA ILE A 465 -21.13 -29.23 -24.51
C ILE A 465 -21.08 -27.77 -24.06
N LEU A 466 -22.06 -26.93 -24.46
CA LEU A 466 -22.02 -25.49 -24.21
C LEU A 466 -22.06 -25.13 -22.72
N ARG A 467 -22.92 -25.82 -21.95
CA ARG A 467 -23.04 -25.60 -20.51
C ARG A 467 -21.74 -25.94 -19.74
N PRO A 468 -21.11 -27.13 -19.86
CA PRO A 468 -19.82 -27.41 -19.21
C PRO A 468 -18.65 -26.59 -19.76
N ALA A 469 -18.70 -26.17 -21.02
CA ALA A 469 -17.72 -25.26 -21.61
C ALA A 469 -17.86 -23.81 -21.09
N ASN A 470 -18.98 -23.47 -20.46
CA ASN A 470 -19.37 -22.10 -20.11
C ASN A 470 -19.13 -21.13 -21.30
N VAL A 471 -19.80 -21.46 -22.41
CA VAL A 471 -19.84 -20.72 -23.68
C VAL A 471 -21.31 -20.45 -24.01
N THR A 472 -21.63 -19.22 -24.38
CA THR A 472 -23.00 -18.83 -24.76
C THR A 472 -23.36 -19.31 -26.18
N LEU A 473 -24.66 -19.39 -26.49
CA LEU A 473 -25.13 -19.81 -27.81
C LEU A 473 -24.72 -18.82 -28.92
N GLU A 474 -24.57 -17.53 -28.61
CA GLU A 474 -24.18 -16.51 -29.58
C GLU A 474 -22.68 -16.62 -29.88
N GLU A 475 -21.81 -16.62 -28.86
CA GLU A 475 -20.36 -16.84 -29.03
C GLU A 475 -20.04 -18.11 -29.83
N PHE A 476 -20.80 -19.19 -29.59
CA PHE A 476 -20.63 -20.46 -30.31
C PHE A 476 -21.06 -20.41 -31.77
N LYS A 477 -22.09 -19.62 -32.10
CA LYS A 477 -22.57 -19.40 -33.47
C LYS A 477 -21.63 -18.49 -34.26
N ASP A 478 -21.13 -17.43 -33.63
CA ASP A 478 -20.19 -16.49 -34.24
C ASP A 478 -18.85 -17.14 -34.60
N ASN A 479 -18.53 -18.27 -33.95
CA ASN A 479 -17.33 -19.06 -34.19
C ASN A 479 -17.57 -20.37 -34.96
N LEU A 480 -18.79 -20.61 -35.48
CA LEU A 480 -19.12 -21.80 -36.28
C LEU A 480 -18.62 -21.69 -37.73
#